data_AF-A0A2N3EKI0-F1
#
_entry.id   AF-A0A2N3EKI0-F1
#
_cell.length_a   1.000
_cell.length_b   1.000
_cell.length_c   1.000
_cell.angle_alpha   90.00
_cell.angle_beta   90.00
_cell.angle_gamma   90.00
#
_symmetry.space_group_name_H-M   'P 1'
#
loop_
_entity.id
_entity.type
_entity.pdbx_description
1 polymer ?
#
loop_
_entity_poly.entity_id
_entity_poly.type
_entity_poly.pdbx_seq_one_letter_code
_entity_poly.pdbx_strand_id
1 'polypeptide(L)'
;MTIDRTTLRWNGWGLAKQENPMPASAPQWAWIEETLGLSRLPATPAVALKDIRLPHCRLNETMLAKLRDIVGENQLRTDDYERAFHARGKSYHDLLYLRAGKLDMAPDAVVYPRSADEVLAVVKLCADENIALIPFGGGSSVVGGVNAMAKSLGGAVLTLDTTLMTRIVQIDKMSMTARIEAGIYGPALEEQLQSHGVTLGHYPQSFPYSTLGGWIAARGAGQQSNRYGKAEKWLVSATLATPKGFWTTEATPASAAGPNLNQLVAGSEGTLGVICEAVVKIHELPERKDYRGYLFKSFTTGIDAARRINHAEIPVAMVRLSDAPETLFFQAASGSGGGGLKAKLQRAYLKMKGFSDAPCLMLIGHEGNKETVVWAQEQTEEICKGLGALALGTGPGKRWYHGRFNSPSMRDPMMDRGIGIDTLETATHWSNIGKLHDKVVEAIENAMAANMPEQHARGIAMAHVSHSYPDGASLYFTFVFPRQLDREVEQWQAIKRAASDALLMNGGTISHHHGVGVDHVPWIGEEKGKIGFSLLKATKREMDPKGVLNPGKLLG
;
A
#
# COMPACT_ATOMS: atom_id res chain seq x y z
N MET A 1 -15.47 -6.69 -13.89
CA MET A 1 -16.05 -5.33 -14.03
C MET A 1 -14.93 -4.31 -14.00
N THR A 2 -14.97 -3.31 -14.87
CA THR A 2 -14.06 -2.16 -14.86
C THR A 2 -14.67 -1.03 -14.03
N ILE A 3 -13.84 -0.17 -13.44
CA ILE A 3 -14.32 1.01 -12.72
C ILE A 3 -14.37 2.17 -13.72
N ASP A 4 -15.50 2.88 -13.77
CA ASP A 4 -15.54 4.18 -14.45
C ASP A 4 -14.69 5.18 -13.66
N ARG A 5 -13.50 5.49 -14.19
CA ARG A 5 -12.54 6.39 -13.53
C ARG A 5 -13.09 7.78 -13.28
N THR A 6 -14.08 8.26 -14.05
CA THR A 6 -14.66 9.59 -13.83
C THR A 6 -15.43 9.67 -12.51
N THR A 7 -15.75 8.52 -11.91
CA THR A 7 -16.34 8.41 -10.57
C THR A 7 -15.31 8.46 -9.45
N LEU A 8 -14.00 8.40 -9.75
CA LEU A 8 -12.91 8.42 -8.79
C LEU A 8 -12.33 9.83 -8.60
N ARG A 9 -11.70 10.08 -7.45
CA ARG A 9 -10.91 11.30 -7.22
C ARG A 9 -9.58 11.20 -7.96
N TRP A 10 -9.37 12.07 -8.94
CA TRP A 10 -8.07 12.19 -9.61
C TRP A 10 -6.99 12.73 -8.65
N ASN A 11 -7.32 13.72 -7.82
CA ASN A 11 -6.42 14.41 -6.87
C ASN A 11 -6.56 13.93 -5.40
N GLY A 12 -7.08 12.73 -5.19
CA GLY A 12 -7.35 12.19 -3.85
C GLY A 12 -7.56 10.68 -3.86
N TRP A 13 -8.20 10.16 -2.80
CA TRP A 13 -8.53 8.75 -2.63
C TRP A 13 -10.03 8.46 -2.72
N GLY A 14 -10.41 7.36 -3.37
CA GLY A 14 -11.79 6.89 -3.41
C GLY A 14 -12.68 7.63 -4.42
N LEU A 15 -14.00 7.60 -4.18
CA LEU A 15 -14.99 8.14 -5.09
C LEU A 15 -15.03 9.69 -5.04
N ALA A 16 -15.21 10.32 -6.20
CA ALA A 16 -15.37 11.77 -6.34
C ALA A 16 -16.54 12.30 -5.51
N LYS A 17 -17.66 11.56 -5.49
CA LYS A 17 -18.89 11.90 -4.76
C LYS A 17 -19.01 11.19 -3.39
N GLN A 18 -17.91 10.68 -2.84
CA GLN A 18 -17.93 10.07 -1.50
C GLN A 18 -18.35 11.11 -0.44
N GLU A 19 -19.20 10.69 0.50
CA GLU A 19 -19.52 11.49 1.69
C GLU A 19 -18.25 11.79 2.49
N ASN A 20 -18.06 13.05 2.87
CA ASN A 20 -16.88 13.45 3.63
C ASN A 20 -16.92 12.79 5.02
N PRO A 21 -15.96 11.90 5.37
CA PRO A 21 -15.95 11.23 6.67
C PRO A 21 -15.62 12.17 7.84
N MET A 22 -15.11 13.37 7.54
CA MET A 22 -14.82 14.43 8.49
C MET A 22 -15.39 15.77 7.98
N PRO A 23 -16.72 15.95 8.01
CA PRO A 23 -17.34 17.21 7.62
C PRO A 23 -16.89 18.36 8.52
N ALA A 24 -17.15 19.61 8.14
CA ALA A 24 -16.72 20.77 8.92
C ALA A 24 -17.27 20.80 10.36
N SER A 25 -18.44 20.18 10.59
CA SER A 25 -19.07 20.05 11.90
C SER A 25 -18.55 18.89 12.75
N ALA A 26 -17.57 18.12 12.25
CA ALA A 26 -17.07 16.93 12.94
C ALA A 26 -16.40 17.31 14.27
N PRO A 27 -16.80 16.73 15.42
CA PRO A 27 -16.23 17.07 16.73
C PRO A 27 -14.73 16.74 16.85
N GLN A 28 -14.22 15.89 15.96
CA GLN A 28 -12.81 15.51 15.89
C GLN A 28 -11.89 16.70 15.57
N TRP A 29 -12.37 17.76 14.91
CA TRP A 29 -11.52 18.91 14.57
C TRP A 29 -11.00 19.65 15.80
N ALA A 30 -11.83 19.87 16.81
CA ALA A 30 -11.41 20.51 18.06
C ALA A 30 -10.35 19.67 18.79
N TRP A 31 -10.53 18.35 18.81
CA TRP A 31 -9.53 17.44 19.35
C TRP A 31 -8.23 17.47 18.55
N ILE A 32 -8.28 17.55 17.22
CA ILE A 32 -7.09 17.66 16.37
C ILE A 32 -6.35 18.98 16.61
N GLU A 33 -7.06 20.11 16.72
CA GLU A 33 -6.46 21.42 17.03
C GLU A 33 -5.73 21.39 18.37
N GLU A 34 -6.40 20.90 19.42
CA GLU A 34 -5.81 20.75 20.76
C GLU A 34 -4.62 19.76 20.76
N THR A 35 -4.77 18.64 20.06
CA THR A 35 -3.75 17.58 20.03
C THR A 35 -2.53 18.02 19.23
N LEU A 36 -2.69 18.80 18.15
CA LEU A 36 -1.57 19.29 17.35
C LEU A 36 -1.04 20.65 17.81
N GLY A 37 -1.65 21.26 18.82
CA GLY A 37 -1.24 22.56 19.36
C GLY A 37 -1.44 23.70 18.35
N LEU A 38 -2.49 23.63 17.54
CA LEU A 38 -2.79 24.63 16.52
C LEU A 38 -3.85 25.61 17.01
N SER A 39 -3.60 26.90 16.78
CA SER A 39 -4.56 27.96 17.09
C SER A 39 -5.76 27.94 16.13
N ARG A 40 -5.54 27.49 14.88
CA ARG A 40 -6.55 27.36 13.83
C ARG A 40 -6.06 26.43 12.72
N LEU A 41 -6.96 25.63 12.15
CA LEU A 41 -6.67 24.87 10.92
C LEU A 41 -6.70 25.76 9.65
N PRO A 42 -5.63 25.80 8.83
CA PRO A 42 -5.64 26.48 7.54
C PRO A 42 -6.65 25.87 6.56
N ALA A 43 -7.15 26.64 5.59
CA ALA A 43 -7.97 26.10 4.50
C ALA A 43 -7.11 25.90 3.25
N THR A 44 -6.90 24.65 2.85
CA THR A 44 -6.02 24.25 1.73
C THR A 44 -6.70 23.25 0.79
N PRO A 45 -7.88 23.59 0.22
CA PRO A 45 -8.57 22.71 -0.71
C PRO A 45 -7.76 22.48 -1.98
N ALA A 46 -7.97 21.35 -2.63
CA ALA A 46 -7.31 21.05 -3.90
C ALA A 46 -7.81 21.96 -5.03
N VAL A 47 -6.90 22.31 -5.96
CA VAL A 47 -7.23 23.05 -7.19
C VAL A 47 -8.13 22.17 -8.09
N ALA A 48 -9.16 22.77 -8.67
CA ALA A 48 -10.05 22.06 -9.58
C ALA A 48 -9.37 21.83 -10.94
N LEU A 49 -9.62 20.68 -11.57
CA LEU A 49 -8.95 20.30 -12.83
C LEU A 49 -9.14 21.33 -13.95
N LYS A 50 -10.34 21.93 -14.05
CA LYS A 50 -10.66 22.97 -15.04
C LYS A 50 -9.78 24.23 -14.93
N ASP A 51 -9.16 24.45 -13.78
CA ASP A 51 -8.32 25.61 -13.49
C ASP A 51 -6.82 25.28 -13.68
N ILE A 52 -6.50 24.06 -14.13
CA ILE A 52 -5.14 23.59 -14.39
C ILE A 52 -4.92 23.50 -15.90
N ARG A 53 -3.73 23.91 -16.36
CA ARG A 53 -3.28 23.70 -17.74
C ARG A 53 -2.21 22.62 -17.74
N LEU A 54 -2.48 21.50 -18.41
CA LEU A 54 -1.48 20.46 -18.59
C LEU A 54 -0.46 20.84 -19.68
N PRO A 55 0.76 20.28 -19.64
CA PRO A 55 1.70 20.37 -20.76
C PRO A 55 1.09 19.87 -22.06
N HIS A 56 1.55 20.37 -23.20
CA HIS A 56 1.14 19.87 -24.50
C HIS A 56 1.63 18.42 -24.70
N CYS A 57 0.81 17.59 -25.37
CA CYS A 57 1.20 16.23 -25.76
C CYS A 57 2.35 16.27 -26.77
N ARG A 58 3.48 15.64 -26.45
CA ARG A 58 4.67 15.61 -27.32
C ARG A 58 4.61 14.52 -28.39
N LEU A 59 3.64 13.61 -28.32
CA LEU A 59 3.41 12.60 -29.35
C LEU A 59 2.73 13.25 -30.55
N ASN A 60 3.34 13.14 -31.74
CA ASN A 60 2.74 13.66 -32.97
C ASN A 60 1.62 12.75 -33.49
N GLU A 61 0.84 13.24 -34.45
CA GLU A 61 -0.29 12.49 -35.02
C GLU A 61 0.11 11.16 -35.64
N THR A 62 1.31 11.05 -36.24
CA THR A 62 1.82 9.77 -36.75
C THR A 62 1.96 8.74 -35.63
N MET A 63 2.48 9.15 -34.47
CA MET A 63 2.62 8.26 -33.31
C MET A 63 1.26 7.92 -32.69
N LEU A 64 0.37 8.89 -32.57
CA LEU A 64 -0.99 8.67 -32.07
C LEU A 64 -1.77 7.72 -32.99
N ALA A 65 -1.61 7.83 -34.31
CA ALA A 65 -2.20 6.90 -35.28
C ALA A 65 -1.68 5.47 -35.10
N LYS A 66 -0.36 5.26 -34.96
CA LYS A 66 0.22 3.94 -34.67
C LYS A 66 -0.36 3.33 -33.38
N LEU A 67 -0.53 4.13 -32.33
CA LEU A 67 -1.13 3.66 -31.08
C LEU A 67 -2.61 3.29 -31.27
N ARG A 68 -3.37 4.09 -32.03
CA ARG A 68 -4.77 3.79 -32.38
C ARG A 68 -4.91 2.52 -33.20
N ASP A 69 -3.97 2.24 -34.11
CA ASP A 69 -3.96 1.00 -34.88
C ASP A 69 -3.75 -0.24 -33.98
N ILE A 70 -3.01 -0.07 -32.86
CA ILE A 70 -2.77 -1.16 -31.90
C ILE A 70 -3.97 -1.37 -30.97
N VAL A 71 -4.40 -0.32 -30.25
CA VAL A 71 -5.41 -0.48 -29.18
C VAL A 71 -6.83 -0.09 -29.60
N GLY A 72 -7.00 0.59 -30.73
CA GLY A 72 -8.27 1.16 -31.16
C GLY A 72 -8.53 2.58 -30.65
N GLU A 73 -9.40 3.31 -31.34
CA GLU A 73 -9.69 4.73 -31.11
C GLU A 73 -10.12 5.04 -29.66
N ASN A 74 -11.03 4.24 -29.10
CA ASN A 74 -11.60 4.46 -27.76
C ASN A 74 -10.66 4.04 -26.62
N GLN A 75 -9.50 3.47 -26.93
CA GLN A 75 -8.50 2.98 -25.96
C GLN A 75 -7.24 3.85 -25.92
N LEU A 76 -7.13 4.86 -26.79
CA LEU A 76 -6.13 5.93 -26.68
C LEU A 76 -6.79 7.17 -26.09
N ARG A 77 -6.20 7.74 -25.04
CA ARG A 77 -6.70 8.95 -24.38
C ARG A 77 -5.61 10.00 -24.25
N THR A 78 -5.95 11.22 -24.67
CA THR A 78 -5.09 12.41 -24.62
C THR A 78 -5.77 13.59 -23.90
N ASP A 79 -6.98 13.39 -23.38
CA ASP A 79 -7.70 14.41 -22.62
C ASP A 79 -7.08 14.66 -21.24
N ASP A 80 -7.35 15.85 -20.70
CA ASP A 80 -6.72 16.31 -19.47
C ASP A 80 -7.09 15.47 -18.25
N TYR A 81 -8.29 14.90 -18.21
CA TYR A 81 -8.69 14.07 -17.07
C TYR A 81 -7.86 12.79 -17.00
N GLU A 82 -7.78 12.06 -18.10
CA GLU A 82 -7.01 10.81 -18.17
C GLU A 82 -5.54 11.07 -17.90
N ARG A 83 -4.96 12.12 -18.50
CA ARG A 83 -3.56 12.47 -18.26
C ARG A 83 -3.30 12.88 -16.81
N ALA A 84 -4.16 13.69 -16.19
CA ALA A 84 -4.02 14.08 -14.79
C ALA A 84 -4.14 12.88 -13.83
N PHE A 85 -5.10 11.97 -14.08
CA PHE A 85 -5.31 10.78 -13.26
C PHE A 85 -4.10 9.83 -13.27
N HIS A 86 -3.40 9.74 -14.42
CA HIS A 86 -2.25 8.86 -14.63
C HIS A 86 -0.90 9.55 -14.41
N ALA A 87 -0.89 10.78 -13.89
CA ALA A 87 0.33 11.52 -13.66
C ALA A 87 1.14 10.98 -12.47
N ARG A 88 0.46 10.58 -11.39
CA ARG A 88 1.08 10.21 -10.12
C ARG A 88 0.30 9.15 -9.35
N GLY A 89 0.94 8.57 -8.34
CA GLY A 89 0.32 7.66 -7.39
C GLY A 89 -0.55 8.35 -6.34
N LYS A 90 -0.67 7.70 -5.18
CA LYS A 90 -1.47 8.12 -4.03
C LYS A 90 -0.63 8.29 -2.76
N SER A 91 0.68 8.49 -2.87
CA SER A 91 1.52 8.87 -1.73
C SER A 91 1.13 10.27 -1.23
N TYR A 92 1.46 10.60 0.01
CA TYR A 92 1.27 11.97 0.51
C TYR A 92 2.02 12.99 -0.37
N HIS A 93 3.27 12.68 -0.72
CA HIS A 93 4.10 13.50 -1.59
C HIS A 93 3.46 13.71 -2.96
N ASP A 94 2.95 12.66 -3.60
CA ASP A 94 2.26 12.76 -4.88
C ASP A 94 1.01 13.64 -4.79
N LEU A 95 0.24 13.49 -3.71
CA LEU A 95 -0.96 14.31 -3.49
C LEU A 95 -0.65 15.79 -3.28
N LEU A 96 0.49 16.18 -2.73
CA LEU A 96 0.88 17.59 -2.66
C LEU A 96 0.94 18.22 -4.06
N TYR A 97 1.51 17.50 -5.04
CA TYR A 97 1.56 17.97 -6.43
C TYR A 97 0.19 17.94 -7.11
N LEU A 98 -0.53 16.82 -7.01
CA LEU A 98 -1.85 16.67 -7.64
C LEU A 98 -2.82 17.74 -7.14
N ARG A 99 -2.85 17.99 -5.82
CA ARG A 99 -3.77 18.95 -5.19
C ARG A 99 -3.38 20.40 -5.45
N ALA A 100 -2.09 20.69 -5.59
CA ALA A 100 -1.61 22.02 -6.00
C ALA A 100 -1.75 22.29 -7.50
N GLY A 101 -2.19 21.31 -8.29
CA GLY A 101 -2.26 21.40 -9.75
C GLY A 101 -0.91 21.44 -10.46
N LYS A 102 0.17 21.02 -9.78
CA LYS A 102 1.53 20.96 -10.33
C LYS A 102 1.72 19.66 -11.13
N LEU A 103 1.20 19.66 -12.35
CA LEU A 103 1.11 18.50 -13.26
C LEU A 103 2.06 18.59 -14.46
N ASP A 104 3.23 19.21 -14.28
CA ASP A 104 4.25 19.37 -15.34
C ASP A 104 4.75 18.02 -15.89
N MET A 105 4.57 16.95 -15.11
CA MET A 105 4.98 15.59 -15.43
C MET A 105 3.81 14.71 -15.89
N ALA A 106 2.65 15.27 -16.25
CA ALA A 106 1.55 14.45 -16.77
C ALA A 106 1.98 13.66 -18.03
N PRO A 107 1.55 12.40 -18.21
CA PRO A 107 1.84 11.63 -19.41
C PRO A 107 1.30 12.34 -20.65
N ASP A 108 1.90 12.06 -21.80
CA ASP A 108 1.47 12.61 -23.08
C ASP A 108 0.20 11.93 -23.57
N ALA A 109 0.07 10.62 -23.33
CA ALA A 109 -1.13 9.85 -23.62
C ALA A 109 -1.27 8.65 -22.67
N VAL A 110 -2.47 8.09 -22.62
CA VAL A 110 -2.80 6.86 -21.91
C VAL A 110 -3.38 5.85 -22.90
N VAL A 111 -2.92 4.60 -22.84
CA VAL A 111 -3.48 3.50 -23.63
C VAL A 111 -4.06 2.40 -22.75
N TYR A 112 -5.14 1.80 -23.22
CA TYR A 112 -5.93 0.80 -22.50
C TYR A 112 -6.00 -0.53 -23.27
N PRO A 113 -4.95 -1.37 -23.27
CA PRO A 113 -4.99 -2.65 -23.98
C PRO A 113 -6.03 -3.63 -23.38
N ARG A 114 -6.60 -4.48 -24.23
CA ARG A 114 -7.57 -5.56 -23.88
C ARG A 114 -6.98 -6.97 -23.95
N SER A 115 -5.76 -7.10 -24.45
CA SER A 115 -5.09 -8.39 -24.66
C SER A 115 -3.58 -8.28 -24.43
N ALA A 116 -2.94 -9.41 -24.15
CA ALA A 116 -1.49 -9.47 -23.99
C ALA A 116 -0.74 -9.06 -25.28
N ASP A 117 -1.31 -9.33 -26.46
CA ASP A 117 -0.72 -8.97 -27.75
C ASP A 117 -0.71 -7.45 -27.98
N GLU A 118 -1.80 -6.76 -27.63
CA GLU A 118 -1.83 -5.28 -27.65
C GLU A 118 -0.79 -4.69 -26.69
N VAL A 119 -0.65 -5.25 -25.49
CA VAL A 119 0.41 -4.83 -24.55
C VAL A 119 1.79 -4.98 -25.19
N LEU A 120 2.07 -6.14 -25.79
CA LEU A 120 3.36 -6.40 -26.41
C LEU A 120 3.65 -5.44 -27.59
N ALA A 121 2.65 -5.17 -28.42
CA ALA A 121 2.78 -4.23 -29.53
C ALA A 121 3.11 -2.81 -29.03
N VAL A 122 2.44 -2.33 -27.99
CA VAL A 122 2.76 -1.02 -27.37
C VAL A 122 4.16 -1.01 -26.76
N VAL A 123 4.56 -2.07 -26.04
CA VAL A 123 5.90 -2.17 -25.44
C VAL A 123 6.99 -2.10 -26.51
N LYS A 124 6.82 -2.82 -27.62
CA LYS A 124 7.77 -2.79 -28.75
C LYS A 124 7.81 -1.42 -29.41
N LEU A 125 6.66 -0.80 -29.69
CA LEU A 125 6.60 0.54 -30.27
C LEU A 125 7.34 1.56 -29.39
N CYS A 126 7.13 1.54 -28.07
CA CYS A 126 7.82 2.43 -27.15
C CYS A 126 9.34 2.19 -27.14
N ALA A 127 9.76 0.92 -27.18
CA ALA A 127 11.16 0.56 -27.28
C ALA A 127 11.80 1.06 -28.59
N ASP A 128 11.11 0.92 -29.72
CA ASP A 128 11.63 1.35 -31.03
C ASP A 128 11.78 2.87 -31.10
N GLU A 129 10.81 3.60 -30.56
CA GLU A 129 10.67 5.06 -30.68
C GLU A 129 11.25 5.83 -29.47
N ASN A 130 11.84 5.12 -28.51
CA ASN A 130 12.42 5.68 -27.27
C ASN A 130 11.42 6.49 -26.42
N ILE A 131 10.19 5.98 -26.31
CA ILE A 131 9.13 6.56 -25.49
C ILE A 131 9.15 5.89 -24.11
N ALA A 132 9.12 6.69 -23.05
CA ALA A 132 9.02 6.15 -21.70
C ALA A 132 7.64 5.52 -21.49
N LEU A 133 7.61 4.27 -21.05
CA LEU A 133 6.38 3.51 -20.83
C LEU A 133 6.18 3.27 -19.33
N ILE A 134 5.05 3.74 -18.80
CA ILE A 134 4.68 3.56 -17.39
C ILE A 134 3.56 2.52 -17.29
N PRO A 135 3.84 1.32 -16.77
CA PRO A 135 2.79 0.34 -16.50
C PRO A 135 1.88 0.84 -15.38
N PHE A 136 0.57 0.73 -15.58
CA PHE A 136 -0.43 1.23 -14.66
C PHE A 136 -1.57 0.22 -14.49
N GLY A 137 -2.13 0.22 -13.28
CA GLY A 137 -3.30 -0.59 -12.92
C GLY A 137 -4.27 0.28 -12.13
N GLY A 138 -4.34 0.06 -10.80
CA GLY A 138 -5.19 0.88 -9.94
C GLY A 138 -4.65 2.27 -9.59
N GLY A 139 -3.38 2.57 -9.90
CA GLY A 139 -2.74 3.85 -9.55
C GLY A 139 -2.48 4.05 -8.06
N SER A 140 -2.61 3.01 -7.24
CA SER A 140 -2.58 3.10 -5.78
C SER A 140 -1.17 3.09 -5.16
N SER A 141 -0.11 3.30 -5.95
CA SER A 141 1.27 3.32 -5.42
C SER A 141 1.45 4.46 -4.41
N VAL A 142 2.16 4.20 -3.32
CA VAL A 142 2.44 5.18 -2.26
C VAL A 142 3.92 5.56 -2.16
N VAL A 143 4.70 5.25 -3.20
CA VAL A 143 6.15 5.51 -3.27
C VAL A 143 6.56 6.15 -4.61
N GLY A 144 5.61 6.72 -5.35
CA GLY A 144 5.83 7.28 -6.69
C GLY A 144 6.07 6.24 -7.80
N GLY A 145 5.68 4.98 -7.58
CA GLY A 145 5.95 3.85 -8.49
C GLY A 145 5.27 3.98 -9.87
N VAL A 146 4.27 4.84 -10.00
CA VAL A 146 3.54 5.12 -11.25
C VAL A 146 3.70 6.56 -11.72
N ASN A 147 4.63 7.33 -11.15
CA ASN A 147 4.83 8.73 -11.55
C ASN A 147 5.29 8.81 -13.00
N ALA A 148 4.63 9.63 -13.83
CA ALA A 148 4.99 9.78 -15.23
C ALA A 148 6.35 10.48 -15.36
N MET A 149 7.37 9.71 -15.78
CA MET A 149 8.75 10.17 -15.86
C MET A 149 9.38 9.65 -17.14
N ALA A 150 10.18 10.48 -17.81
CA ALA A 150 10.97 10.07 -18.98
C ALA A 150 12.48 9.95 -18.69
N LYS A 151 12.96 10.56 -17.58
CA LYS A 151 14.40 10.64 -17.25
C LYS A 151 15.21 11.12 -18.45
N SER A 152 16.16 10.32 -18.94
CA SER A 152 17.06 10.64 -20.06
C SER A 152 16.48 10.38 -21.45
N LEU A 153 15.24 9.88 -21.54
CA LEU A 153 14.56 9.67 -22.81
C LEU A 153 14.08 11.01 -23.40
N GLY A 154 13.64 11.00 -24.67
CA GLY A 154 13.23 12.18 -25.46
C GLY A 154 12.01 12.96 -24.95
N GLY A 155 11.73 12.89 -23.64
CA GLY A 155 10.69 13.61 -22.93
C GLY A 155 9.37 12.87 -22.89
N ALA A 156 8.94 12.27 -24.01
CA ALA A 156 7.61 11.69 -24.14
C ALA A 156 7.37 10.49 -23.20
N VAL A 157 6.20 10.48 -22.56
CA VAL A 157 5.74 9.46 -21.61
C VAL A 157 4.38 8.93 -22.05
N LEU A 158 4.29 7.63 -22.24
CA LEU A 158 3.05 6.89 -22.44
C LEU A 158 2.73 6.11 -21.16
N THR A 159 1.50 6.25 -20.65
CA THR A 159 1.01 5.35 -19.61
C THR A 159 0.22 4.20 -20.24
N LEU A 160 0.56 2.96 -19.89
CA LEU A 160 -0.17 1.77 -20.32
C LEU A 160 -0.97 1.22 -19.15
N ASP A 161 -2.28 1.34 -19.24
CA ASP A 161 -3.21 0.96 -18.19
C ASP A 161 -3.87 -0.39 -18.49
N THR A 162 -3.60 -1.36 -17.63
CA THR A 162 -4.01 -2.76 -17.81
C THR A 162 -5.47 -3.05 -17.45
N THR A 163 -6.23 -2.08 -16.95
CA THR A 163 -7.53 -2.32 -16.28
C THR A 163 -8.67 -2.79 -17.18
N LEU A 164 -8.48 -2.87 -18.50
CA LEU A 164 -9.42 -3.54 -19.39
C LEU A 164 -9.15 -5.06 -19.53
N MET A 165 -8.02 -5.56 -19.00
CA MET A 165 -7.66 -6.98 -18.94
C MET A 165 -8.11 -7.57 -17.60
N THR A 166 -9.37 -7.99 -17.49
CA THR A 166 -10.00 -8.37 -16.21
C THR A 166 -10.54 -9.79 -16.13
N ARG A 167 -10.17 -10.69 -17.05
CA ARG A 167 -10.73 -12.04 -17.12
C ARG A 167 -10.04 -12.98 -16.13
N ILE A 168 -10.83 -13.82 -15.45
CA ILE A 168 -10.34 -15.09 -14.90
C ILE A 168 -10.38 -16.09 -16.06
N VAL A 169 -9.20 -16.47 -16.55
CA VAL A 169 -9.03 -17.32 -17.73
C VAL A 169 -9.28 -18.79 -17.38
N GLN A 170 -8.86 -19.22 -16.18
CA GLN A 170 -9.03 -20.60 -15.74
C GLN A 170 -9.02 -20.69 -14.22
N ILE A 171 -9.82 -21.61 -13.67
CA ILE A 171 -9.78 -22.03 -12.27
C ILE A 171 -9.54 -23.53 -12.23
N ASP A 172 -8.46 -23.96 -11.59
CA ASP A 172 -8.16 -25.35 -11.29
C ASP A 172 -8.36 -25.61 -9.80
N LYS A 173 -9.51 -26.18 -9.44
CA LYS A 173 -9.85 -26.53 -8.05
C LYS A 173 -9.12 -27.77 -7.54
N MET A 174 -8.48 -28.56 -8.41
CA MET A 174 -7.68 -29.71 -7.99
C MET A 174 -6.28 -29.28 -7.57
N SER A 175 -5.66 -28.39 -8.35
CA SER A 175 -4.35 -27.81 -8.00
C SER A 175 -4.46 -26.59 -7.10
N MET A 176 -5.68 -26.08 -6.87
CA MET A 176 -5.96 -24.84 -6.15
C MET A 176 -5.19 -23.65 -6.74
N THR A 177 -5.30 -23.48 -8.06
CA THR A 177 -4.73 -22.34 -8.79
C THR A 177 -5.75 -21.66 -9.69
N ALA A 178 -5.52 -20.39 -10.00
CA ALA A 178 -6.30 -19.64 -10.98
C ALA A 178 -5.37 -18.84 -11.90
N ARG A 179 -5.70 -18.81 -13.19
CA ARG A 179 -5.02 -18.01 -14.21
C ARG A 179 -5.85 -16.77 -14.52
N ILE A 180 -5.29 -15.59 -14.32
CA ILE A 180 -6.04 -14.34 -14.23
C ILE A 180 -5.29 -13.21 -14.93
N GLU A 181 -6.00 -12.41 -15.71
CA GLU A 181 -5.45 -11.19 -16.31
C GLU A 181 -5.10 -10.14 -15.24
N ALA A 182 -3.97 -9.46 -15.45
CA ALA A 182 -3.34 -8.63 -14.41
C ALA A 182 -4.11 -7.35 -14.05
N GLY A 183 -5.01 -6.89 -14.91
CA GLY A 183 -5.75 -5.64 -14.75
C GLY A 183 -6.97 -5.72 -13.84
N ILE A 184 -7.35 -6.92 -13.39
CA ILE A 184 -8.54 -7.10 -12.55
C ILE A 184 -8.37 -6.42 -11.19
N TYR A 185 -9.37 -5.64 -10.78
CA TYR A 185 -9.45 -5.03 -9.44
C TYR A 185 -9.84 -6.07 -8.38
N GLY A 186 -9.37 -5.84 -7.15
CA GLY A 186 -9.64 -6.75 -6.03
C GLY A 186 -11.09 -7.17 -5.83
N PRO A 187 -12.08 -6.25 -5.77
CA PRO A 187 -13.49 -6.62 -5.64
C PRO A 187 -13.98 -7.56 -6.74
N ALA A 188 -13.67 -7.24 -8.01
CA ALA A 188 -14.09 -8.05 -9.15
C ALA A 188 -13.37 -9.40 -9.21
N LEU A 189 -12.13 -9.49 -8.72
CA LEU A 189 -11.38 -10.73 -8.61
C LEU A 189 -12.01 -11.64 -7.56
N GLU A 190 -12.23 -11.12 -6.35
CA GLU A 190 -12.78 -11.90 -5.25
C GLU A 190 -14.23 -12.32 -5.52
N GLU A 191 -15.08 -11.44 -6.07
CA GLU A 191 -16.46 -11.79 -6.46
C GLU A 191 -16.50 -12.98 -7.44
N GLN A 192 -15.67 -12.95 -8.48
CA GLN A 192 -15.63 -14.02 -9.49
C GLN A 192 -15.01 -15.32 -8.96
N LEU A 193 -14.00 -15.27 -8.08
CA LEU A 193 -13.47 -16.47 -7.43
C LEU A 193 -14.50 -17.06 -6.45
N GLN A 194 -15.17 -16.22 -5.68
CA GLN A 194 -16.13 -16.62 -4.65
C GLN A 194 -17.36 -17.31 -5.24
N SER A 195 -17.79 -16.93 -6.45
CA SER A 195 -18.86 -17.65 -7.15
C SER A 195 -18.50 -19.10 -7.49
N HIS A 196 -17.22 -19.47 -7.41
CA HIS A 196 -16.70 -20.83 -7.61
C HIS A 196 -16.31 -21.52 -6.29
N GLY A 197 -16.61 -20.89 -5.14
CA GLY A 197 -16.32 -21.42 -3.81
C GLY A 197 -14.86 -21.28 -3.38
N VAL A 198 -14.09 -20.40 -4.03
CA VAL A 198 -12.66 -20.18 -3.76
C VAL A 198 -12.35 -18.68 -3.57
N THR A 199 -11.18 -18.37 -3.01
CA THR A 199 -10.70 -17.00 -2.75
C THR A 199 -9.20 -16.93 -2.99
N LEU A 200 -8.69 -15.76 -3.38
CA LEU A 200 -7.25 -15.49 -3.31
C LEU A 200 -6.85 -15.14 -1.86
N GLY A 201 -7.75 -14.51 -1.11
CA GLY A 201 -7.51 -14.13 0.28
C GLY A 201 -6.61 -12.90 0.44
N HIS A 202 -6.41 -12.15 -0.66
CA HIS A 202 -5.48 -11.01 -0.70
C HIS A 202 -6.23 -9.68 -0.61
N TYR A 203 -6.36 -9.16 0.61
CA TYR A 203 -7.07 -7.91 0.90
C TYR A 203 -6.10 -6.81 1.40
N PRO A 204 -5.32 -6.16 0.52
CA PRO A 204 -4.52 -5.01 0.90
C PRO A 204 -5.44 -3.84 1.30
N GLN A 205 -4.94 -2.83 2.00
CA GLN A 205 -5.75 -1.65 2.34
C GLN A 205 -6.30 -0.94 1.09
N SER A 206 -5.56 -1.01 -0.02
CA SER A 206 -5.95 -0.52 -1.33
C SER A 206 -6.89 -1.44 -2.12
N PHE A 207 -7.38 -2.55 -1.53
CA PHE A 207 -8.14 -3.60 -2.20
C PHE A 207 -9.18 -3.08 -3.21
N PRO A 208 -10.04 -2.08 -2.87
CA PRO A 208 -11.07 -1.60 -3.81
C PRO A 208 -10.51 -0.96 -5.09
N TYR A 209 -9.28 -0.44 -5.06
CA TYR A 209 -8.69 0.40 -6.11
C TYR A 209 -7.28 -0.05 -6.51
N SER A 210 -6.97 -1.33 -6.32
CA SER A 210 -5.69 -1.91 -6.74
C SER A 210 -5.92 -3.23 -7.49
N THR A 211 -4.96 -3.58 -8.34
CA THR A 211 -5.08 -4.67 -9.32
C THR A 211 -4.09 -5.79 -9.04
N LEU A 212 -4.39 -6.98 -9.55
CA LEU A 212 -3.54 -8.16 -9.43
C LEU A 212 -2.08 -7.91 -9.86
N GLY A 213 -1.89 -7.31 -11.05
CA GLY A 213 -0.56 -6.98 -11.58
C GLY A 213 0.19 -5.99 -10.70
N GLY A 214 -0.51 -5.00 -10.15
CA GLY A 214 0.08 -4.04 -9.20
C GLY A 214 0.55 -4.71 -7.91
N TRP A 215 -0.22 -5.66 -7.38
CA TRP A 215 0.17 -6.42 -6.19
C TRP A 215 1.44 -7.24 -6.43
N ILE A 216 1.56 -7.89 -7.59
CA ILE A 216 2.78 -8.64 -7.96
C ILE A 216 3.95 -7.67 -8.12
N ALA A 217 3.77 -6.61 -8.90
CA ALA A 217 4.83 -5.65 -9.21
C ALA A 217 5.43 -4.98 -7.95
N ALA A 218 4.63 -4.75 -6.91
CA ALA A 218 5.05 -4.11 -5.66
C ALA A 218 5.34 -5.07 -4.50
N ARG A 219 5.20 -6.40 -4.69
CA ARG A 219 5.21 -7.40 -3.60
C ARG A 219 4.19 -7.07 -2.49
N GLY A 220 2.99 -6.70 -2.92
CA GLY A 220 1.91 -6.28 -2.04
C GLY A 220 1.57 -7.30 -0.96
N ALA A 221 1.14 -6.81 0.20
CA ALA A 221 0.67 -7.59 1.33
C ALA A 221 -0.82 -7.33 1.59
N GLY A 222 -1.58 -8.40 1.80
CA GLY A 222 -2.98 -8.32 2.23
C GLY A 222 -3.09 -8.45 3.74
N GLN A 223 -4.13 -7.87 4.35
CA GLN A 223 -4.33 -7.88 5.81
C GLN A 223 -4.43 -9.31 6.41
N GLN A 224 -4.73 -10.31 5.58
CA GLN A 224 -4.79 -11.73 5.96
C GLN A 224 -3.55 -12.55 5.53
N SER A 225 -2.42 -11.90 5.24
CA SER A 225 -1.24 -12.57 4.66
C SER A 225 -0.61 -13.63 5.56
N ASN A 226 -0.89 -13.65 6.87
CA ASN A 226 -0.44 -14.74 7.74
C ASN A 226 -1.03 -16.09 7.32
N ARG A 227 -2.25 -16.10 6.76
CA ARG A 227 -2.92 -17.31 6.27
C ARG A 227 -2.69 -17.56 4.79
N TYR A 228 -2.79 -16.51 3.97
CA TYR A 228 -2.85 -16.64 2.50
C TYR A 228 -1.56 -16.22 1.80
N GLY A 229 -0.59 -15.68 2.53
CA GLY A 229 0.66 -15.20 1.98
C GLY A 229 0.57 -13.83 1.30
N LYS A 230 1.74 -13.29 0.99
CA LYS A 230 1.92 -12.09 0.16
C LYS A 230 2.04 -12.45 -1.32
N ALA A 231 2.11 -11.44 -2.18
CA ALA A 231 2.18 -11.61 -3.63
C ALA A 231 3.21 -12.65 -4.09
N GLU A 232 4.43 -12.59 -3.57
CA GLU A 232 5.50 -13.53 -3.92
C GLU A 232 5.26 -14.98 -3.46
N LYS A 233 4.30 -15.24 -2.56
CA LYS A 233 4.03 -16.56 -1.97
C LYS A 233 2.90 -17.27 -2.70
N TRP A 234 1.87 -16.52 -3.11
CA TRP A 234 0.78 -17.06 -3.91
C TRP A 234 1.05 -17.00 -5.42
N LEU A 235 2.01 -16.22 -5.90
CA LEU A 235 2.40 -16.23 -7.32
C LEU A 235 2.97 -17.61 -7.69
N VAL A 236 2.36 -18.24 -8.70
CA VAL A 236 2.83 -19.50 -9.30
C VAL A 236 3.61 -19.22 -10.56
N SER A 237 3.05 -18.43 -11.49
CA SER A 237 3.75 -17.94 -12.69
C SER A 237 3.18 -16.61 -13.17
N ALA A 238 3.91 -15.90 -14.03
CA ALA A 238 3.46 -14.69 -14.69
C ALA A 238 3.91 -14.67 -16.15
N THR A 239 3.10 -14.09 -17.02
CA THR A 239 3.45 -13.75 -18.40
C THR A 239 3.59 -12.24 -18.53
N LEU A 240 4.77 -11.79 -18.97
CA LEU A 240 5.13 -10.39 -19.15
C LEU A 240 5.36 -10.07 -20.62
N ALA A 241 4.90 -8.90 -21.06
CA ALA A 241 5.36 -8.28 -22.29
C ALA A 241 6.63 -7.46 -22.03
N THR A 242 7.67 -7.73 -22.81
CA THR A 242 8.98 -7.06 -22.72
C THR A 242 9.43 -6.55 -24.09
N PRO A 243 10.41 -5.64 -24.18
CA PRO A 243 10.99 -5.23 -25.46
C PRO A 243 11.50 -6.41 -26.32
N LYS A 244 11.85 -7.53 -25.68
CA LYS A 244 12.35 -8.75 -26.34
C LYS A 244 11.26 -9.74 -26.75
N GLY A 245 9.99 -9.50 -26.40
CA GLY A 245 8.91 -10.45 -26.59
C GLY A 245 8.22 -10.83 -25.28
N PHE A 246 7.42 -11.89 -25.32
CA PHE A 246 6.82 -12.45 -24.12
C PHE A 246 7.84 -13.22 -23.30
N TRP A 247 7.76 -13.04 -21.98
CA TRP A 247 8.47 -13.86 -21.00
C TRP A 247 7.44 -14.48 -20.06
N THR A 248 7.38 -15.81 -20.03
CA THR A 248 6.58 -16.57 -19.06
C THR A 248 7.49 -17.26 -18.07
N THR A 249 7.27 -17.04 -16.78
CA THR A 249 8.04 -17.69 -15.70
C THR A 249 7.60 -19.12 -15.46
N GLU A 250 8.34 -19.83 -14.61
CA GLU A 250 8.08 -21.21 -14.25
C GLU A 250 6.70 -21.35 -13.60
N ALA A 251 5.96 -22.40 -13.98
CA ALA A 251 4.62 -22.68 -13.44
C ALA A 251 4.55 -23.98 -12.62
N THR A 252 5.68 -24.66 -12.42
CA THR A 252 5.73 -25.90 -11.64
C THR A 252 5.73 -25.60 -10.13
N PRO A 253 5.20 -26.50 -9.29
CA PRO A 253 5.10 -26.27 -7.85
C PRO A 253 6.46 -26.01 -7.15
N ALA A 254 7.51 -26.67 -7.64
CA ALA A 254 8.88 -26.49 -7.18
C ALA A 254 9.87 -26.90 -8.28
N SER A 255 11.04 -26.27 -8.28
CA SER A 255 12.17 -26.62 -9.15
C SER A 255 13.46 -26.26 -8.45
N ALA A 256 14.48 -27.10 -8.58
CA ALA A 256 15.85 -26.81 -8.17
C ALA A 256 16.74 -26.40 -9.35
N ALA A 257 16.16 -26.21 -10.54
CA ALA A 257 16.87 -25.86 -11.77
C ALA A 257 17.22 -24.36 -11.83
N GLY A 258 18.08 -23.91 -10.90
CA GLY A 258 18.56 -22.52 -10.84
C GLY A 258 17.64 -21.57 -10.05
N PRO A 259 17.88 -20.24 -10.14
CA PRO A 259 17.08 -19.24 -9.45
C PRO A 259 15.62 -19.22 -9.92
N ASN A 260 14.67 -19.10 -8.99
CA ASN A 260 13.25 -18.98 -9.30
C ASN A 260 12.93 -17.60 -9.91
N LEU A 261 12.62 -17.56 -11.21
CA LEU A 261 12.39 -16.31 -11.93
C LEU A 261 11.12 -15.57 -11.49
N ASN A 262 10.16 -16.24 -10.85
CA ASN A 262 9.02 -15.57 -10.22
C ASN A 262 9.47 -14.52 -9.18
N GLN A 263 10.62 -14.72 -8.53
CA GLN A 263 11.16 -13.75 -7.56
C GLN A 263 11.79 -12.52 -8.23
N LEU A 264 12.10 -12.57 -9.54
CA LEU A 264 12.49 -11.39 -10.31
C LEU A 264 11.28 -10.56 -10.74
N VAL A 265 10.15 -11.23 -11.02
CA VAL A 265 8.89 -10.56 -11.40
C VAL A 265 8.25 -9.88 -10.20
N ALA A 266 8.12 -10.59 -9.07
CA ALA A 266 7.52 -10.06 -7.85
C ALA A 266 8.43 -9.02 -7.20
N GLY A 267 8.06 -7.73 -7.33
CA GLY A 267 8.88 -6.59 -6.91
C GLY A 267 9.64 -5.90 -8.03
N SER A 268 9.36 -6.26 -9.30
CA SER A 268 9.97 -5.61 -10.46
C SER A 268 9.48 -4.18 -10.69
N GLU A 269 8.35 -3.78 -10.08
CA GLU A 269 7.75 -2.45 -10.20
C GLU A 269 7.61 -1.96 -11.66
N GLY A 270 7.30 -2.88 -12.58
CA GLY A 270 7.14 -2.57 -14.00
C GLY A 270 8.44 -2.26 -14.75
N THR A 271 9.61 -2.46 -14.12
CA THR A 271 10.91 -2.17 -14.73
C THR A 271 11.42 -3.28 -15.65
N LEU A 272 10.88 -4.50 -15.55
CA LEU A 272 11.32 -5.67 -16.34
C LEU A 272 10.33 -6.06 -17.45
N GLY A 273 9.11 -5.54 -17.39
CA GLY A 273 8.04 -5.80 -18.36
C GLY A 273 6.68 -5.39 -17.80
N VAL A 274 5.65 -5.48 -18.64
CA VAL A 274 4.25 -5.32 -18.24
C VAL A 274 3.68 -6.70 -17.96
N ILE A 275 3.21 -6.94 -16.73
CA ILE A 275 2.54 -8.20 -16.37
C ILE A 275 1.17 -8.23 -17.07
N CYS A 276 0.94 -9.20 -17.95
CA CYS A 276 -0.31 -9.36 -18.69
C CYS A 276 -1.26 -10.32 -17.98
N GLU A 277 -0.72 -11.43 -17.48
CA GLU A 277 -1.46 -12.53 -16.85
C GLU A 277 -0.60 -13.17 -15.75
N ALA A 278 -1.25 -13.72 -14.72
CA ALA A 278 -0.58 -14.51 -13.70
C ALA A 278 -1.38 -15.77 -13.32
N VAL A 279 -0.66 -16.84 -12.99
CA VAL A 279 -1.20 -18.00 -12.28
C VAL A 279 -0.93 -17.80 -10.80
N VAL A 280 -1.99 -17.91 -9.99
CA VAL A 280 -1.95 -17.67 -8.55
C VAL A 280 -2.51 -18.86 -7.78
N LYS A 281 -2.01 -19.08 -6.56
CA LYS A 281 -2.63 -19.99 -5.60
C LYS A 281 -3.95 -19.40 -5.12
N ILE A 282 -4.96 -20.24 -4.98
CA ILE A 282 -6.26 -19.92 -4.42
C ILE A 282 -6.56 -20.88 -3.27
N HIS A 283 -7.61 -20.57 -2.51
CA HIS A 283 -8.00 -21.33 -1.34
C HIS A 283 -9.52 -21.55 -1.35
N GLU A 284 -9.99 -22.60 -0.70
CA GLU A 284 -11.42 -22.72 -0.39
C GLU A 284 -11.88 -21.55 0.48
N LEU A 285 -13.15 -21.18 0.35
CA LEU A 285 -13.73 -20.18 1.24
C LEU A 285 -13.72 -20.70 2.69
N PRO A 286 -13.28 -19.87 3.65
CA PRO A 286 -13.27 -20.27 5.05
C PRO A 286 -14.71 -20.42 5.57
N GLU A 287 -14.99 -21.57 6.17
CA GLU A 287 -16.27 -21.85 6.84
C GLU A 287 -16.52 -20.89 8.01
N ARG A 288 -15.46 -20.51 8.73
CA ARG A 288 -15.52 -19.66 9.90
C ARG A 288 -14.46 -18.56 9.89
N LYS A 289 -14.87 -17.38 10.35
CA LYS A 289 -14.01 -16.21 10.60
C LYS A 289 -14.25 -15.72 12.04
N ASP A 290 -13.21 -15.66 12.86
CA ASP A 290 -13.29 -15.18 14.25
C ASP A 290 -12.21 -14.11 14.49
N TYR A 291 -12.65 -12.88 14.75
CA TYR A 291 -11.79 -11.72 14.98
C TYR A 291 -12.04 -11.13 16.37
N ARG A 292 -11.00 -11.08 17.21
CA ARG A 292 -11.09 -10.67 18.62
C ARG A 292 -10.05 -9.62 18.99
N GLY A 293 -10.37 -8.85 20.02
CA GLY A 293 -9.47 -7.85 20.59
C GLY A 293 -8.90 -8.27 21.95
N TYR A 294 -7.62 -7.96 22.17
CA TYR A 294 -6.89 -8.16 23.42
C TYR A 294 -6.15 -6.89 23.80
N LEU A 295 -6.30 -6.43 25.03
CA LEU A 295 -5.63 -5.23 25.52
C LEU A 295 -4.42 -5.62 26.37
N PHE A 296 -3.25 -5.11 26.01
CA PHE A 296 -1.99 -5.31 26.72
C PHE A 296 -1.57 -4.03 27.47
N LYS A 297 -0.82 -4.20 28.56
CA LYS A 297 -0.31 -3.09 29.38
C LYS A 297 0.87 -2.34 28.73
N SER A 298 1.57 -2.99 27.80
CA SER A 298 2.71 -2.43 27.08
C SER A 298 2.82 -3.04 25.70
N PHE A 299 3.50 -2.33 24.81
CA PHE A 299 3.79 -2.80 23.46
C PHE A 299 4.69 -4.04 23.48
N THR A 300 5.69 -4.08 24.37
CA THR A 300 6.61 -5.20 24.55
C THR A 300 5.89 -6.51 24.89
N THR A 301 4.92 -6.49 25.81
CA THR A 301 4.17 -7.70 26.16
C THR A 301 3.27 -8.16 25.02
N GLY A 302 2.71 -7.23 24.25
CA GLY A 302 1.99 -7.55 23.01
C GLY A 302 2.90 -8.19 21.96
N ILE A 303 4.12 -7.65 21.75
CA ILE A 303 5.10 -8.24 20.83
C ILE A 303 5.43 -9.68 21.25
N ASP A 304 5.62 -9.93 22.55
CA ASP A 304 5.89 -11.28 23.05
C ASP A 304 4.73 -12.24 22.78
N ALA A 305 3.48 -11.78 22.94
CA ALA A 305 2.30 -12.56 22.57
C ALA A 305 2.27 -12.90 21.08
N ALA A 306 2.45 -11.91 20.20
CA ALA A 306 2.49 -12.12 18.75
C ALA A 306 3.58 -13.12 18.36
N ARG A 307 4.78 -12.99 18.93
CA ARG A 307 5.90 -13.91 18.71
C ARG A 307 5.58 -15.33 19.16
N ARG A 308 5.06 -15.51 20.38
CA ARG A 308 4.69 -16.85 20.91
C ARG A 308 3.59 -17.51 20.08
N ILE A 309 2.61 -16.76 19.61
CA ILE A 309 1.55 -17.26 18.71
C ILE A 309 2.17 -17.77 17.40
N ASN A 310 3.12 -17.03 16.80
CA ASN A 310 3.81 -17.47 15.59
C ASN A 310 4.70 -18.69 15.84
N HIS A 311 5.46 -18.72 16.94
CA HIS A 311 6.36 -19.83 17.30
C HIS A 311 5.61 -21.10 17.69
N ALA A 312 4.39 -20.98 18.19
CA ALA A 312 3.49 -22.11 18.43
C ALA A 312 2.76 -22.58 17.16
N GLU A 313 3.02 -21.95 16.00
CA GLU A 313 2.41 -22.26 14.71
C GLU A 313 0.87 -22.25 14.74
N ILE A 314 0.29 -21.40 15.60
CA ILE A 314 -1.16 -21.25 15.69
C ILE A 314 -1.68 -20.61 14.38
N PRO A 315 -2.62 -21.24 13.66
CA PRO A 315 -3.18 -20.70 12.43
C PRO A 315 -3.89 -19.37 12.68
N VAL A 316 -3.24 -18.29 12.26
CA VAL A 316 -3.77 -16.92 12.31
C VAL A 316 -3.92 -16.39 10.89
N ALA A 317 -5.05 -15.75 10.63
CA ALA A 317 -5.23 -14.92 9.44
C ALA A 317 -4.59 -13.56 9.61
N MET A 318 -4.66 -12.99 10.82
CA MET A 318 -4.12 -11.66 11.10
C MET A 318 -3.67 -11.57 12.55
N VAL A 319 -2.53 -10.93 12.78
CA VAL A 319 -2.12 -10.40 14.09
C VAL A 319 -1.73 -8.94 13.89
N ARG A 320 -2.50 -8.02 14.49
CA ARG A 320 -2.27 -6.59 14.41
C ARG A 320 -2.16 -6.00 15.82
N LEU A 321 -1.00 -5.50 16.21
CA LEU A 321 -0.77 -4.89 17.53
C LEU A 321 -0.46 -3.40 17.37
N SER A 322 -1.38 -2.55 17.83
CA SER A 322 -1.22 -1.10 17.91
C SER A 322 -0.40 -0.72 19.13
N ASP A 323 0.51 0.24 18.97
CA ASP A 323 1.15 0.91 20.10
C ASP A 323 0.14 1.76 20.89
N ALA A 324 0.61 2.40 21.97
CA ALA A 324 -0.26 3.22 22.81
C ALA A 324 -0.80 4.46 22.08
N PRO A 325 0.03 5.28 21.39
CA PRO A 325 -0.45 6.39 20.58
C PRO A 325 -1.55 6.00 19.57
N GLU A 326 -1.34 4.93 18.79
CA GLU A 326 -2.33 4.46 17.80
C GLU A 326 -3.62 3.98 18.48
N THR A 327 -3.50 3.24 19.60
CA THR A 327 -4.64 2.76 20.37
C THR A 327 -5.50 3.92 20.88
N LEU A 328 -4.86 4.96 21.43
CA LEU A 328 -5.54 6.16 21.93
C LEU A 328 -6.13 6.99 20.79
N PHE A 329 -5.41 7.16 19.69
CA PHE A 329 -5.85 7.90 18.51
C PHE A 329 -7.16 7.31 17.95
N PHE A 330 -7.22 6.00 17.72
CA PHE A 330 -8.44 5.37 17.22
C PHE A 330 -9.58 5.35 18.24
N GLN A 331 -9.27 5.31 19.54
CA GLN A 331 -10.28 5.46 20.58
C GLN A 331 -10.92 6.86 20.56
N ALA A 332 -10.10 7.91 20.39
CA ALA A 332 -10.58 9.29 20.26
C ALA A 332 -11.37 9.49 18.96
N ALA A 333 -10.82 9.05 17.83
CA ALA A 333 -11.42 9.21 16.49
C ALA A 333 -12.78 8.50 16.36
N SER A 334 -12.97 7.37 17.04
CA SER A 334 -14.24 6.62 17.03
C SER A 334 -15.33 7.22 17.94
N GLY A 335 -15.11 8.39 18.55
CA GLY A 335 -16.03 9.01 19.50
C GLY A 335 -16.16 8.26 20.83
N SER A 336 -15.47 7.13 20.98
CA SER A 336 -15.45 6.29 22.19
C SER A 336 -14.57 6.89 23.30
N GLY A 337 -13.79 7.93 22.98
CA GLY A 337 -13.00 8.73 23.92
C GLY A 337 -13.80 9.80 24.68
N GLY A 338 -15.06 10.05 24.33
CA GLY A 338 -15.87 11.14 24.91
C GLY A 338 -15.98 11.08 26.43
N GLY A 339 -16.00 12.25 27.09
CA GLY A 339 -16.04 12.43 28.56
C GLY A 339 -17.29 11.92 29.29
N GLY A 340 -18.13 11.11 28.64
CA GLY A 340 -19.36 10.54 29.20
C GLY A 340 -19.12 9.50 30.30
N LEU A 341 -20.17 9.20 31.06
CA LEU A 341 -20.14 8.29 32.21
C LEU A 341 -19.58 6.89 31.86
N LYS A 342 -19.92 6.36 30.67
CA LYS A 342 -19.44 5.06 30.18
C LYS A 342 -17.92 5.01 29.99
N ALA A 343 -17.32 6.08 29.44
CA ALA A 343 -15.87 6.15 29.25
C ALA A 343 -15.13 6.34 30.59
N LYS A 344 -15.71 7.11 31.53
CA LYS A 344 -15.16 7.23 32.89
C LYS A 344 -15.16 5.88 33.63
N LEU A 345 -16.26 5.13 33.54
CA LEU A 345 -16.36 3.78 34.12
C LEU A 345 -15.38 2.80 33.45
N GLN A 346 -15.23 2.85 32.13
CA GLN A 346 -14.25 2.04 31.42
C GLN A 346 -12.82 2.36 31.88
N ARG A 347 -12.45 3.64 31.99
CA ARG A 347 -11.13 4.05 32.50
C ARG A 347 -10.90 3.57 33.94
N ALA A 348 -11.89 3.71 34.81
CA ALA A 348 -11.80 3.24 36.19
C ALA A 348 -11.61 1.72 36.26
N TYR A 349 -12.35 0.96 35.45
CA TYR A 349 -12.19 -0.49 35.34
C TYR A 349 -10.80 -0.90 34.85
N LEU A 350 -10.28 -0.23 33.82
CA LEU A 350 -8.92 -0.46 33.30
C LEU A 350 -7.85 -0.17 34.36
N LYS A 351 -7.97 0.95 35.10
CA LYS A 351 -7.08 1.28 36.21
C LYS A 351 -7.14 0.23 37.32
N MET A 352 -8.32 -0.25 37.69
CA MET A 352 -8.49 -1.35 38.67
C MET A 352 -7.82 -2.65 38.20
N LYS A 353 -7.82 -2.93 36.89
CA LYS A 353 -7.11 -4.07 36.30
C LYS A 353 -5.60 -3.84 36.10
N GLY A 354 -5.09 -2.70 36.56
CA GLY A 354 -3.68 -2.35 36.52
C GLY A 354 -3.17 -1.98 35.11
N PHE A 355 -4.04 -1.46 34.24
CA PHE A 355 -3.64 -0.81 33.00
C PHE A 355 -3.27 0.65 33.28
N SER A 356 -2.15 1.09 32.70
CA SER A 356 -1.75 2.50 32.67
C SER A 356 -2.61 3.29 31.67
N ASP A 357 -2.35 4.59 31.54
CA ASP A 357 -2.97 5.43 30.53
C ASP A 357 -2.44 5.16 29.09
N ALA A 358 -1.57 4.16 28.91
CA ALA A 358 -0.95 3.79 27.63
C ALA A 358 -1.17 2.30 27.23
N PRO A 359 -2.43 1.82 27.16
CA PRO A 359 -2.69 0.44 26.76
C PRO A 359 -2.45 0.22 25.26
N CYS A 360 -2.10 -1.01 24.88
CA CYS A 360 -1.86 -1.41 23.49
C CYS A 360 -2.91 -2.43 23.04
N LEU A 361 -3.66 -2.13 21.97
CA LEU A 361 -4.68 -3.02 21.43
C LEU A 361 -4.08 -3.99 20.41
N MET A 362 -4.29 -5.29 20.63
CA MET A 362 -4.06 -6.32 19.62
C MET A 362 -5.38 -6.83 19.06
N LEU A 363 -5.47 -6.92 17.73
CA LEU A 363 -6.52 -7.62 17.02
C LEU A 363 -5.95 -8.91 16.44
N ILE A 364 -6.64 -10.03 16.69
CA ILE A 364 -6.26 -11.33 16.15
C ILE A 364 -7.44 -11.91 15.39
N GLY A 365 -7.18 -12.39 14.18
CA GLY A 365 -8.15 -13.03 13.30
C GLY A 365 -7.76 -14.46 12.98
N HIS A 366 -8.73 -15.37 13.03
CA HIS A 366 -8.61 -16.76 12.59
C HIS A 366 -9.62 -17.03 11.47
N GLU A 367 -9.19 -17.66 10.38
CA GLU A 367 -10.05 -18.06 9.26
C GLU A 367 -9.73 -19.49 8.81
N GLY A 368 -10.77 -20.31 8.60
CA GLY A 368 -10.61 -21.71 8.18
C GLY A 368 -11.86 -22.55 8.44
N ASN A 369 -11.68 -23.87 8.52
CA ASN A 369 -12.72 -24.78 9.01
C ASN A 369 -13.04 -24.49 10.49
N LYS A 370 -14.25 -24.87 10.91
CA LYS A 370 -14.77 -24.55 12.24
C LYS A 370 -13.87 -25.06 13.37
N GLU A 371 -13.42 -26.32 13.31
CA GLU A 371 -12.65 -26.97 14.37
C GLU A 371 -11.29 -26.31 14.58
N THR A 372 -10.59 -26.01 13.47
CA THR A 372 -9.28 -25.34 13.50
C THR A 372 -9.40 -23.93 14.04
N VAL A 373 -10.46 -23.20 13.67
CA VAL A 373 -10.70 -21.84 14.18
C VAL A 373 -11.00 -21.86 15.68
N VAL A 374 -11.80 -22.82 16.17
CA VAL A 374 -12.06 -22.97 17.61
C VAL A 374 -10.76 -23.26 18.37
N TRP A 375 -10.00 -24.25 17.93
CA TRP A 375 -8.73 -24.61 18.57
C TRP A 375 -7.72 -23.45 18.56
N ALA A 376 -7.51 -22.82 17.41
CA ALA A 376 -6.55 -21.71 17.28
C ALA A 376 -6.93 -20.52 18.17
N GLN A 377 -8.23 -20.27 18.33
CA GLN A 377 -8.75 -19.22 19.20
C GLN A 377 -8.47 -19.53 20.67
N GLU A 378 -8.70 -20.76 21.13
CA GLU A 378 -8.46 -21.19 22.51
C GLU A 378 -6.96 -21.06 22.87
N GLN A 379 -6.08 -21.55 22.00
CA GLN A 379 -4.62 -21.47 22.20
C GLN A 379 -4.12 -20.03 22.21
N THR A 380 -4.66 -19.19 21.33
CA THR A 380 -4.36 -17.75 21.30
C THR A 380 -4.79 -17.07 22.59
N GLU A 381 -6.00 -17.36 23.06
CA GLU A 381 -6.54 -16.74 24.28
C GLU A 381 -5.75 -17.16 25.53
N GLU A 382 -5.30 -18.42 25.58
CA GLU A 382 -4.41 -18.92 26.64
C GLU A 382 -3.09 -18.14 26.69
N ILE A 383 -2.40 -17.97 25.54
CA ILE A 383 -1.15 -17.18 25.46
C ILE A 383 -1.40 -15.73 25.87
N CYS A 384 -2.43 -15.09 25.33
CA CYS A 384 -2.73 -13.69 25.64
C CYS A 384 -3.04 -13.49 27.13
N LYS A 385 -3.88 -14.35 27.73
CA LYS A 385 -4.20 -14.28 29.17
C LYS A 385 -2.99 -14.59 30.05
N GLY A 386 -2.16 -15.57 29.67
CA GLY A 386 -0.92 -15.91 30.36
C GLY A 386 0.07 -14.73 30.42
N LEU A 387 -0.01 -13.82 29.44
CA LEU A 387 0.74 -12.57 29.40
C LEU A 387 -0.02 -11.36 29.99
N GLY A 388 -1.13 -11.60 30.69
CA GLY A 388 -1.89 -10.58 31.41
C GLY A 388 -2.79 -9.70 30.53
N ALA A 389 -3.09 -10.11 29.30
CA ALA A 389 -4.00 -9.37 28.43
C ALA A 389 -5.44 -9.42 28.93
N LEU A 390 -6.17 -8.31 28.76
CA LEU A 390 -7.62 -8.26 28.95
C LEU A 390 -8.31 -8.61 27.63
N ALA A 391 -9.05 -9.71 27.59
CA ALA A 391 -9.87 -10.07 26.44
C ALA A 391 -11.07 -9.12 26.29
N LEU A 392 -11.23 -8.54 25.09
CA LEU A 392 -12.31 -7.60 24.75
C LEU A 392 -13.43 -8.25 23.92
N GLY A 393 -13.29 -9.54 23.59
CA GLY A 393 -14.24 -10.28 22.75
C GLY A 393 -14.21 -9.85 21.28
N THR A 394 -15.30 -10.11 20.56
CA THR A 394 -15.39 -9.92 19.10
C THR A 394 -15.71 -8.49 18.66
N GLY A 395 -16.13 -7.61 19.58
CA GLY A 395 -16.57 -6.26 19.25
C GLY A 395 -15.53 -5.42 18.48
N PRO A 396 -14.30 -5.27 19.00
CA PRO A 396 -13.21 -4.57 18.31
C PRO A 396 -12.88 -5.18 16.93
N GLY A 397 -12.78 -6.51 16.86
CA GLY A 397 -12.48 -7.24 15.63
C GLY A 397 -13.55 -7.04 14.55
N LYS A 398 -14.83 -7.11 14.91
CA LYS A 398 -15.95 -6.84 13.98
C LYS A 398 -15.91 -5.41 13.43
N ARG A 399 -15.70 -4.40 14.29
CA ARG A 399 -15.59 -3.00 13.85
C ARG A 399 -14.42 -2.80 12.89
N TRP A 400 -13.25 -3.35 13.22
CA TRP A 400 -12.10 -3.32 12.33
C TRP A 400 -12.44 -3.98 11.00
N TYR A 401 -13.02 -5.20 11.02
CA TYR A 401 -13.32 -5.95 9.80
C TYR A 401 -14.22 -5.17 8.84
N HIS A 402 -15.25 -4.49 9.33
CA HIS A 402 -16.13 -3.66 8.50
C HIS A 402 -15.48 -2.36 8.01
N GLY A 403 -14.58 -1.75 8.79
CA GLY A 403 -13.98 -0.44 8.50
C GLY A 403 -12.59 -0.46 7.85
N ARG A 404 -11.97 -1.64 7.67
CA ARG A 404 -10.54 -1.80 7.34
C ARG A 404 -10.04 -1.16 6.03
N PHE A 405 -10.94 -0.78 5.12
CA PHE A 405 -10.61 -0.09 3.86
C PHE A 405 -10.90 1.42 3.88
N ASN A 406 -11.53 1.93 4.94
CA ASN A 406 -12.03 3.30 4.97
C ASN A 406 -11.01 4.31 5.51
N SER A 407 -9.98 3.88 6.24
CA SER A 407 -9.04 4.81 6.88
C SER A 407 -8.36 5.80 5.93
N PRO A 408 -8.00 5.49 4.67
CA PRO A 408 -7.40 6.48 3.78
C PRO A 408 -8.36 7.63 3.41
N SER A 409 -9.67 7.46 3.55
CA SER A 409 -10.66 8.51 3.23
C SER A 409 -10.61 9.73 4.16
N MET A 410 -9.99 9.59 5.34
CA MET A 410 -9.80 10.72 6.27
C MET A 410 -8.66 11.65 5.85
N ARG A 411 -7.75 11.19 4.98
CA ARG A 411 -6.57 11.97 4.56
C ARG A 411 -6.96 13.23 3.79
N ASP A 412 -7.82 13.10 2.78
CA ASP A 412 -8.13 14.25 1.92
C ASP A 412 -8.80 15.40 2.71
N PRO A 413 -9.78 15.16 3.61
CA PRO A 413 -10.31 16.19 4.51
C PRO A 413 -9.29 16.81 5.46
N MET A 414 -8.31 16.03 5.94
CA MET A 414 -7.18 16.54 6.75
C MET A 414 -6.26 17.44 5.91
N MET A 415 -5.95 17.03 4.68
CA MET A 415 -5.16 17.84 3.74
C MET A 415 -5.89 19.11 3.29
N ASP A 416 -7.23 19.11 3.22
CA ASP A 416 -8.02 20.34 3.02
C ASP A 416 -7.88 21.33 4.17
N ARG A 417 -7.35 20.89 5.32
CA ARG A 417 -7.23 21.65 6.57
C ARG A 417 -5.78 21.89 7.03
N GLY A 418 -4.83 21.87 6.11
CA GLY A 418 -3.42 22.08 6.43
C GLY A 418 -2.79 20.99 7.30
N ILE A 419 -3.38 19.78 7.37
CA ILE A 419 -2.81 18.64 8.11
C ILE A 419 -2.17 17.65 7.15
N GLY A 420 -0.92 17.30 7.44
CA GLY A 420 -0.17 16.24 6.80
C GLY A 420 -0.42 14.91 7.48
N ILE A 421 -0.62 13.85 6.69
CA ILE A 421 -0.71 12.48 7.18
C ILE A 421 -0.06 11.56 6.16
N ASP A 422 0.92 10.81 6.62
CA ASP A 422 1.64 9.85 5.79
C ASP A 422 2.03 8.62 6.60
N THR A 423 2.46 7.59 5.87
CA THR A 423 2.76 6.27 6.42
C THR A 423 4.06 5.73 5.86
N LEU A 424 4.77 4.92 6.64
CA LEU A 424 5.89 4.10 6.17
C LEU A 424 5.87 2.77 6.89
N GLU A 425 6.63 1.83 6.37
CA GLU A 425 6.60 0.47 6.87
C GLU A 425 7.94 -0.23 6.61
N THR A 426 8.24 -1.20 7.46
CA THR A 426 9.52 -1.91 7.49
C THR A 426 9.28 -3.32 8.01
N ALA A 427 10.29 -4.18 7.96
CA ALA A 427 10.35 -5.41 8.72
C ALA A 427 11.71 -5.59 9.38
N THR A 428 11.73 -6.29 10.52
CA THR A 428 12.95 -6.70 11.22
C THR A 428 12.71 -7.96 12.05
N HIS A 429 13.78 -8.51 12.63
CA HIS A 429 13.71 -9.69 13.49
C HIS A 429 13.01 -9.40 14.82
N TRP A 430 12.41 -10.43 15.43
CA TRP A 430 11.70 -10.32 16.70
C TRP A 430 12.55 -9.68 17.82
N SER A 431 13.85 -10.00 17.87
CA SER A 431 14.80 -9.47 18.86
C SER A 431 15.05 -7.96 18.72
N ASN A 432 14.69 -7.36 17.59
CA ASN A 432 14.97 -5.97 17.27
C ASN A 432 13.70 -5.08 17.18
N ILE A 433 12.50 -5.66 17.22
CA ILE A 433 11.23 -4.91 17.03
C ILE A 433 11.12 -3.71 17.98
N GLY A 434 11.36 -3.91 19.28
CA GLY A 434 11.26 -2.84 20.27
C GLY A 434 12.28 -1.71 20.03
N LYS A 435 13.55 -2.07 19.81
CA LYS A 435 14.62 -1.09 19.53
C LYS A 435 14.33 -0.29 18.26
N LEU A 436 13.95 -0.98 17.18
CA LEU A 436 13.67 -0.33 15.89
C LEU A 436 12.47 0.61 16.00
N HIS A 437 11.39 0.16 16.66
CA HIS A 437 10.23 0.99 16.95
C HIS A 437 10.64 2.30 17.62
N ASP A 438 11.35 2.23 18.75
CA ASP A 438 11.71 3.41 19.53
C ASP A 438 12.59 4.37 18.73
N LYS A 439 13.58 3.85 17.99
CA LYS A 439 14.50 4.67 17.19
C LYS A 439 13.82 5.37 16.01
N VAL A 440 12.86 4.72 15.37
CA VAL A 440 12.14 5.30 14.24
C VAL A 440 11.11 6.32 14.72
N VAL A 441 10.39 6.04 15.82
CA VAL A 441 9.49 7.01 16.45
C VAL A 441 10.26 8.26 16.86
N GLU A 442 11.39 8.10 17.57
CA GLU A 442 12.28 9.21 17.96
C GLU A 442 12.73 10.04 16.75
N ALA A 443 13.15 9.39 15.65
CA ALA A 443 13.57 10.09 14.44
C ALA A 443 12.44 10.87 13.77
N ILE A 444 11.24 10.28 13.67
CA ILE A 444 10.04 10.93 13.11
C ILE A 444 9.65 12.14 13.97
N GLU A 445 9.57 11.98 15.29
CA GLU A 445 9.18 13.04 16.22
C GLU A 445 10.16 14.20 16.21
N ASN A 446 11.46 13.92 16.25
CA ASN A 446 12.49 14.96 16.18
C ASN A 446 12.45 15.72 14.85
N ALA A 447 12.29 15.01 13.74
CA ALA A 447 12.21 15.64 12.42
C ALA A 447 10.93 16.46 12.24
N MET A 448 9.80 16.00 12.78
CA MET A 448 8.56 16.76 12.83
C MET A 448 8.74 18.04 13.65
N ALA A 449 9.26 17.94 14.88
CA ALA A 449 9.46 19.08 15.78
C ALA A 449 10.37 20.16 15.15
N ALA A 450 11.42 19.76 14.45
CA ALA A 450 12.33 20.68 13.77
C ALA A 450 11.71 21.41 12.56
N ASN A 451 10.53 20.98 12.09
CA ASN A 451 9.89 21.49 10.89
C ASN A 451 8.43 21.93 11.10
N MET A 452 8.05 22.32 12.32
CA MET A 452 6.70 22.79 12.64
C MET A 452 6.43 24.23 12.16
N PRO A 453 5.17 24.57 11.84
CA PRO A 453 4.77 25.93 11.47
C PRO A 453 4.67 26.91 12.65
N GLU A 454 4.40 26.42 13.86
CA GLU A 454 4.25 27.22 15.06
C GLU A 454 5.13 26.66 16.19
N GLN A 455 5.61 27.51 17.09
CA GLN A 455 6.50 27.10 18.18
C GLN A 455 5.86 26.09 19.15
N HIS A 456 4.54 26.13 19.30
CA HIS A 456 3.77 25.23 20.18
C HIS A 456 3.15 24.05 19.43
N ALA A 457 3.24 24.02 18.11
CA ALA A 457 2.70 22.94 17.30
C ALA A 457 3.50 21.64 17.52
N ARG A 458 2.80 20.51 17.42
CA ARG A 458 3.38 19.18 17.58
C ARG A 458 2.77 18.20 16.59
N GLY A 459 3.52 17.14 16.29
CA GLY A 459 3.05 16.01 15.50
C GLY A 459 2.76 14.80 16.39
N ILE A 460 2.14 13.79 15.79
CA ILE A 460 1.88 12.49 16.42
C ILE A 460 2.56 11.43 15.57
N ALA A 461 3.44 10.63 16.16
CA ALA A 461 3.93 9.40 15.58
C ALA A 461 3.20 8.21 16.22
N MET A 462 2.81 7.25 15.40
CA MET A 462 2.05 6.06 15.79
C MET A 462 2.61 4.86 15.04
N ALA A 463 2.56 3.69 15.66
CA ALA A 463 3.03 2.47 15.05
C ALA A 463 2.14 1.26 15.37
N HIS A 464 2.21 0.25 14.51
CA HIS A 464 1.67 -1.07 14.81
C HIS A 464 2.48 -2.18 14.16
N VAL A 465 2.46 -3.35 14.79
CA VAL A 465 2.81 -4.60 14.10
C VAL A 465 1.67 -4.91 13.13
N SER A 466 1.99 -4.97 11.84
CA SER A 466 1.01 -5.17 10.76
C SER A 466 0.99 -6.61 10.23
N HIS A 467 2.15 -7.26 10.21
CA HIS A 467 2.33 -8.64 9.77
C HIS A 467 3.38 -9.33 10.66
N SER A 468 3.28 -10.66 10.77
CA SER A 468 4.21 -11.45 11.57
C SER A 468 4.74 -12.65 10.80
N TYR A 469 5.95 -13.05 11.14
CA TYR A 469 6.70 -14.14 10.54
C TYR A 469 7.31 -15.01 11.66
N PRO A 470 7.76 -16.24 11.36
CA PRO A 470 8.48 -17.04 12.35
C PRO A 470 9.71 -16.32 12.94
N ASP A 471 10.43 -15.54 12.13
CA ASP A 471 11.71 -14.92 12.46
C ASP A 471 11.62 -13.39 12.69
N GLY A 472 10.47 -12.77 12.46
CA GLY A 472 10.31 -11.33 12.63
C GLY A 472 8.89 -10.81 12.41
N ALA A 473 8.76 -9.50 12.27
CA ALA A 473 7.49 -8.85 12.01
C ALA A 473 7.68 -7.56 11.22
N SER A 474 6.58 -7.12 10.58
CA SER A 474 6.51 -5.81 9.96
C SER A 474 5.99 -4.78 10.96
N LEU A 475 6.65 -3.63 11.02
CA LEU A 475 6.18 -2.42 11.69
C LEU A 475 5.64 -1.45 10.64
N TYR A 476 4.52 -0.84 10.95
CA TYR A 476 3.88 0.17 10.12
C TYR A 476 3.68 1.44 10.95
N PHE A 477 4.23 2.53 10.47
CA PHE A 477 4.21 3.83 11.13
C PHE A 477 3.25 4.76 10.41
N THR A 478 2.48 5.51 11.18
CA THR A 478 1.64 6.61 10.71
C THR A 478 2.07 7.87 11.46
N PHE A 479 2.22 8.98 10.76
CA PHE A 479 2.53 10.25 11.39
C PHE A 479 1.63 11.35 10.87
N VAL A 480 1.16 12.19 11.79
CA VAL A 480 0.22 13.30 11.56
C VAL A 480 0.88 14.57 12.05
N PHE A 481 0.91 15.61 11.22
CA PHE A 481 1.62 16.85 11.53
C PHE A 481 0.96 18.07 10.87
N PRO A 482 1.03 19.26 11.49
CA PRO A 482 0.69 20.50 10.81
C PRO A 482 1.61 20.81 9.63
N ARG A 483 1.04 21.21 8.49
CA ARG A 483 1.78 21.53 7.27
C ARG A 483 2.43 22.91 7.37
N GLN A 484 3.70 22.98 6.98
CA GLN A 484 4.40 24.24 6.74
C GLN A 484 4.18 24.66 5.27
N LEU A 485 3.13 25.47 5.03
CA LEU A 485 2.51 25.67 3.71
C LEU A 485 3.43 26.22 2.62
N ASP A 486 4.48 26.95 2.97
CA ASP A 486 5.45 27.53 2.04
C ASP A 486 6.58 26.57 1.64
N ARG A 487 6.75 25.44 2.34
CA ARG A 487 7.81 24.44 2.12
C ARG A 487 7.39 23.01 2.46
N GLU A 488 6.19 22.63 2.01
CA GLU A 488 5.51 21.38 2.39
C GLU A 488 6.25 20.12 1.92
N VAL A 489 6.84 20.21 0.72
CA VAL A 489 7.60 19.11 0.13
C VAL A 489 8.90 18.92 0.91
N GLU A 490 9.60 20.01 1.23
CA GLU A 490 10.84 20.00 2.02
C GLU A 490 10.58 19.48 3.44
N GLN A 491 9.50 19.92 4.09
CA GLN A 491 9.06 19.42 5.39
C GLN A 491 8.87 17.90 5.36
N TRP A 492 8.11 17.39 4.38
CA TRP A 492 7.89 15.95 4.25
C TRP A 492 9.18 15.20 3.95
N GLN A 493 10.02 15.69 3.04
CA GLN A 493 11.30 15.06 2.71
C GLN A 493 12.22 14.95 3.92
N ALA A 494 12.26 15.97 4.78
CA ALA A 494 13.04 15.94 6.02
C ALA A 494 12.57 14.83 6.97
N ILE A 495 11.25 14.75 7.21
CA ILE A 495 10.66 13.70 8.06
C ILE A 495 10.90 12.31 7.46
N LYS A 496 10.67 12.16 6.14
CA LYS A 496 10.82 10.88 5.47
C LYS A 496 12.24 10.38 5.44
N ARG A 497 13.19 11.27 5.15
CA ARG A 497 14.63 10.96 5.19
C ARG A 497 15.06 10.53 6.59
N ALA A 498 14.71 11.29 7.63
CA ALA A 498 15.05 10.93 9.01
C ALA A 498 14.52 9.54 9.41
N ALA A 499 13.28 9.23 9.04
CA ALA A 499 12.70 7.92 9.30
C ALA A 499 13.39 6.80 8.52
N SER A 500 13.62 6.98 7.22
CA SER A 500 14.28 5.98 6.36
C SER A 500 15.75 5.73 6.74
N ASP A 501 16.48 6.78 7.12
CA ASP A 501 17.83 6.66 7.66
C ASP A 501 17.82 5.87 8.97
N ALA A 502 16.88 6.17 9.88
CA ALA A 502 16.72 5.45 11.14
C ALA A 502 16.37 3.96 10.92
N LEU A 503 15.58 3.63 9.89
CA LEU A 503 15.28 2.25 9.53
C LEU A 503 16.55 1.48 9.18
N LEU A 504 17.33 1.95 8.20
CA LEU A 504 18.54 1.25 7.76
C LEU A 504 19.58 1.15 8.89
N MET A 505 19.84 2.26 9.59
CA MET A 505 20.83 2.30 10.69
C MET A 505 20.50 1.37 11.85
N ASN A 506 19.22 0.98 12.01
CA ASN A 506 18.76 0.13 13.11
C ASN A 506 18.28 -1.25 12.64
N GLY A 507 18.65 -1.68 11.43
CA GLY A 507 18.40 -3.06 10.97
C GLY A 507 16.95 -3.34 10.57
N GLY A 508 16.21 -2.32 10.12
CA GLY A 508 14.95 -2.47 9.40
C GLY A 508 15.17 -2.50 7.89
N THR A 509 14.26 -3.14 7.15
CA THR A 509 14.18 -2.97 5.69
C THR A 509 13.65 -1.58 5.33
N ILE A 510 13.99 -1.06 4.15
CA ILE A 510 13.45 0.22 3.66
C ILE A 510 11.96 0.14 3.35
N SER A 511 11.49 -1.04 2.96
CA SER A 511 10.09 -1.35 2.73
C SER A 511 9.84 -2.82 3.01
N HIS A 512 8.64 -3.15 3.46
CA HIS A 512 8.14 -4.51 3.54
C HIS A 512 7.06 -4.78 2.47
N HIS A 513 6.22 -3.81 2.08
CA HIS A 513 5.17 -4.00 1.05
C HIS A 513 4.74 -2.75 0.26
N HIS A 514 5.23 -1.56 0.58
CA HIS A 514 4.98 -0.37 -0.25
C HIS A 514 5.77 -0.39 -1.57
N GLY A 515 6.93 -1.05 -1.58
CA GLY A 515 7.88 -1.06 -2.70
C GLY A 515 8.94 0.03 -2.57
N VAL A 516 9.73 0.20 -3.62
CA VAL A 516 10.79 1.20 -3.67
C VAL A 516 10.34 2.46 -4.40
N GLY A 517 9.66 2.29 -5.53
CA GLY A 517 9.22 3.39 -6.39
C GLY A 517 10.34 4.36 -6.70
N VAL A 518 10.05 5.65 -6.59
CA VAL A 518 11.04 6.74 -6.63
C VAL A 518 11.47 7.12 -5.22
N ASP A 519 10.54 7.04 -4.26
CA ASP A 519 10.73 7.58 -2.92
C ASP A 519 11.82 6.86 -2.12
N HIS A 520 12.04 5.56 -2.33
CA HIS A 520 13.04 4.78 -1.59
C HIS A 520 14.33 4.46 -2.38
N VAL A 521 14.45 4.94 -3.62
CA VAL A 521 15.66 4.75 -4.46
C VAL A 521 16.96 5.12 -3.73
N PRO A 522 17.03 6.17 -2.90
CA PRO A 522 18.28 6.51 -2.21
C PRO A 522 18.82 5.41 -1.26
N TRP A 523 17.96 4.53 -0.76
CA TRP A 523 18.28 3.57 0.30
C TRP A 523 18.40 2.11 -0.17
N ILE A 524 17.75 1.77 -1.29
CA ILE A 524 17.71 0.37 -1.77
C ILE A 524 19.09 -0.22 -2.10
N GLY A 525 20.03 0.62 -2.55
CA GLY A 525 21.40 0.18 -2.84
C GLY A 525 22.16 -0.27 -1.60
N GLU A 526 21.89 0.37 -0.45
CA GLU A 526 22.44 -0.03 0.85
C GLU A 526 21.79 -1.31 1.34
N GLU A 527 20.46 -1.42 1.27
CA GLU A 527 19.74 -2.64 1.67
C GLU A 527 20.18 -3.89 0.87
N LYS A 528 20.30 -3.78 -0.45
CA LYS A 528 20.70 -4.93 -1.30
C LYS A 528 22.20 -5.20 -1.30
N GLY A 529 22.99 -4.26 -0.78
CA GLY A 529 24.44 -4.26 -0.92
C GLY A 529 24.92 -4.11 -2.37
N LYS A 530 26.21 -3.77 -2.53
CA LYS A 530 26.80 -3.44 -3.83
C LYS A 530 26.62 -4.54 -4.89
N ILE A 531 26.84 -5.80 -4.52
CA ILE A 531 26.75 -6.94 -5.45
C ILE A 531 25.30 -7.18 -5.87
N GLY A 532 24.38 -7.31 -4.90
CA GLY A 532 22.97 -7.56 -5.17
C GLY A 532 22.35 -6.45 -6.02
N PHE A 533 22.65 -5.20 -5.70
CA PHE A 533 22.17 -4.06 -6.50
C PHE A 533 22.75 -4.04 -7.92
N SER A 534 24.03 -4.43 -8.10
CA SER A 534 24.63 -4.55 -9.44
C SER A 534 23.98 -5.62 -10.30
N LEU A 535 23.56 -6.74 -9.70
CA LEU A 535 22.84 -7.81 -10.40
C LEU A 535 21.46 -7.33 -10.86
N LEU A 536 20.72 -6.63 -10.01
CA LEU A 536 19.43 -6.05 -10.38
C LEU A 536 19.57 -5.07 -11.56
N LYS A 537 20.60 -4.21 -11.53
CA LYS A 537 20.91 -3.30 -12.66
C LYS A 537 21.29 -4.06 -13.93
N ALA A 538 22.06 -5.13 -13.81
CA ALA A 538 22.43 -5.97 -14.96
C ALA A 538 21.19 -6.62 -15.58
N THR A 539 20.29 -7.17 -14.77
CA THR A 539 19.01 -7.74 -15.23
C THR A 539 18.17 -6.67 -15.95
N LYS A 540 18.03 -5.48 -15.39
CA LYS A 540 17.30 -4.38 -16.04
C LYS A 540 17.91 -4.01 -17.40
N ARG A 541 19.23 -3.84 -17.46
CA ARG A 541 19.94 -3.49 -18.71
C ARG A 541 19.78 -4.58 -19.77
N GLU A 542 19.75 -5.85 -19.36
CA GLU A 542 19.54 -6.97 -20.26
C GLU A 542 18.10 -6.98 -20.80
N MET A 543 17.11 -6.77 -19.94
CA MET A 543 15.69 -6.84 -20.33
C MET A 543 15.22 -5.60 -21.08
N ASP A 544 15.80 -4.43 -20.79
CA ASP A 544 15.42 -3.14 -21.34
C ASP A 544 16.65 -2.24 -21.54
N PRO A 545 17.45 -2.47 -22.59
CA PRO A 545 18.71 -1.77 -22.82
C PRO A 545 18.53 -0.28 -23.09
N LYS A 546 17.35 0.15 -23.57
CA LYS A 546 17.02 1.56 -23.82
C LYS A 546 16.44 2.26 -22.59
N GLY A 547 16.08 1.51 -21.54
CA GLY A 547 15.52 2.07 -20.31
C GLY A 547 14.10 2.61 -20.46
N VAL A 548 13.31 2.08 -21.41
CA VAL A 548 11.94 2.55 -21.69
C VAL A 548 10.93 2.14 -20.63
N LEU A 549 11.13 1.01 -19.94
CA LEU A 549 10.17 0.45 -18.98
C LEU A 549 10.31 1.08 -17.60
N ASN A 550 9.28 1.83 -17.21
CA ASN A 550 9.12 2.52 -15.93
C ASN A 550 10.40 3.24 -15.43
N PRO A 551 10.97 4.17 -16.22
CA PRO A 551 12.25 4.78 -15.88
C PRO A 551 12.17 5.55 -14.55
N GLY A 552 13.27 5.49 -13.80
CA GLY A 552 13.43 6.18 -12.52
C GLY A 552 12.96 5.43 -11.28
N LYS A 553 12.30 4.27 -11.43
CA LYS A 553 11.81 3.46 -10.29
C LYS A 553 12.79 2.36 -9.95
N LEU A 554 12.79 1.93 -8.69
CA LEU A 554 13.54 0.81 -8.12
C LEU A 554 15.08 0.93 -8.19
N LEU A 555 15.64 1.19 -9.37
CA LEU A 555 17.08 1.17 -9.64
C LEU A 555 17.70 2.57 -9.83
N GLY A 556 16.84 3.60 -9.91
CA GLY A 556 17.18 5.02 -10.00
C GLY A 556 17.31 5.56 -11.42
#